data_AF-A0A7J7RC32-F1
#
_entry.id   AF-A0A7J7RC32-F1
#
_cell.length_a   1.000
_cell.length_b   1.000
_cell.length_c   1.000
_cell.angle_alpha   90.00
_cell.angle_beta   90.00
_cell.angle_gamma   90.00
#
_symmetry.space_group_name_H-M   'P 1'
#
loop_
_entity.id
_entity.type
_entity.pdbx_description
1 polymer ?
#
loop_
_entity_poly.entity_id
_entity_poly.type
_entity_poly.pdbx_seq_one_letter_code
_entity_poly.pdbx_strand_id
1 'polypeptide(L)'
;MAAAALGQIWARKLLPVPWLLCGPRRYASSSFKAADLQLEMTQKPRQKPGPNETLVFGKTFTDHMLMVEWAEQTGWSQPRIQPFQNLSLHPACCALHYSLQLFEGMKAFKGSDRQVRLFRPWLNMDRMLRSALRLCLPPSLGVTSASRALLYVILCPVGSYFPGGALSPVSLLADPAFIRAWVGGVGDCKLGGNYGPTVFVQREAKKKGCEQVLWLYGPDHQLTEVGTMNIFIYWTHEDGVLELVTPPLDGVILPGVVRQSLLDLARSWDEFRVVERNITMKELKRALQEGRVREVFGSGTACQVCPVHRVLYQGQDLHIPTMDNGPELILRFQKELKAIQYGAKAHEWALQV
;
A
#
# COMPACT_ATOMS: atom_id res chain seq x y z
N MET A 1 13.18 -10.73 -36.59
CA MET A 1 14.04 -9.72 -35.93
C MET A 1 13.41 -9.02 -34.71
N ALA A 2 12.13 -9.25 -34.33
CA ALA A 2 11.51 -8.58 -33.18
C ALA A 2 11.48 -9.37 -31.86
N ALA A 3 11.84 -10.66 -31.85
CA ALA A 3 11.75 -11.54 -30.67
C ALA A 3 12.98 -11.51 -29.73
N ALA A 4 14.13 -10.99 -30.20
CA ALA A 4 15.38 -11.01 -29.44
C ALA A 4 15.58 -9.82 -28.48
N ALA A 5 14.88 -8.70 -28.71
CA ALA A 5 15.10 -7.45 -27.97
C ALA A 5 14.44 -7.43 -26.56
N LEU A 6 13.57 -8.38 -26.25
CA LEU A 6 12.87 -8.46 -24.96
C LEU A 6 13.64 -9.28 -23.89
N GLY A 7 14.70 -9.99 -24.28
CA GLY A 7 15.38 -10.97 -23.41
C GLY A 7 16.39 -10.41 -22.40
N GLN A 8 16.85 -9.15 -22.55
CA GLN A 8 18.01 -8.63 -21.80
C GLN A 8 17.71 -7.56 -20.73
N ILE A 9 16.44 -7.18 -20.51
CA ILE A 9 16.07 -6.12 -19.54
C ILE A 9 15.58 -6.71 -18.19
N TRP A 10 15.33 -8.03 -18.12
CA TRP A 10 14.81 -8.71 -16.92
C TRP A 10 15.86 -9.05 -15.84
N ALA A 11 17.11 -8.59 -15.99
CA ALA A 11 18.15 -8.71 -14.97
C ALA A 11 17.98 -7.69 -13.82
N ARG A 12 16.79 -7.61 -13.22
CA ARG A 12 16.60 -6.83 -11.99
C ARG A 12 17.16 -7.62 -10.81
N LYS A 13 18.09 -6.99 -10.07
CA LYS A 13 18.72 -7.53 -8.86
C LYS A 13 17.64 -7.94 -7.86
N LEU A 14 17.39 -9.24 -7.73
CA LEU A 14 16.72 -9.81 -6.56
C LEU A 14 17.56 -9.44 -5.33
N LEU A 15 16.93 -8.81 -4.34
CA LEU A 15 17.56 -8.64 -3.03
C LEU A 15 17.90 -10.04 -2.48
N PRO A 16 19.12 -10.28 -1.99
CA PRO A 16 19.51 -11.59 -1.47
C PRO A 16 18.82 -11.82 -0.13
N VAL A 17 17.63 -12.44 -0.16
CA VAL A 17 16.96 -12.93 1.04
C VAL A 17 17.66 -14.23 1.47
N PRO A 18 18.34 -14.31 2.64
CA PRO A 18 19.23 -15.44 2.96
C PRO A 18 18.55 -16.80 3.17
N TRP A 19 17.21 -16.86 3.11
CA TRP A 19 16.40 -18.02 3.48
C TRP A 19 16.02 -18.93 2.30
N LEU A 20 16.48 -18.63 1.08
CA LEU A 20 16.24 -19.44 -0.12
C LEU A 20 17.18 -20.66 -0.27
N LEU A 21 17.85 -21.09 0.80
CA LEU A 21 18.75 -22.26 0.81
C LEU A 21 18.03 -23.63 0.86
N CYS A 22 16.71 -23.66 0.63
CA CYS A 22 16.03 -24.90 0.24
C CYS A 22 16.13 -25.05 -1.29
N GLY A 23 16.76 -26.14 -1.76
CA GLY A 23 16.95 -26.43 -3.19
C GLY A 23 15.64 -26.58 -3.99
N PRO A 24 15.72 -26.89 -5.30
CA PRO A 24 14.59 -26.79 -6.24
C PRO A 24 13.50 -27.84 -5.99
N ARG A 25 12.69 -27.63 -4.95
CA ARG A 25 11.40 -28.28 -4.77
C ARG A 25 10.47 -27.77 -5.88
N ARG A 26 10.26 -28.62 -6.90
CA ARG A 26 9.18 -28.45 -7.86
C ARG A 26 7.85 -28.49 -7.11
N TYR A 27 7.29 -27.33 -6.80
CA TYR A 27 5.92 -27.22 -6.30
C TYR A 27 4.96 -27.67 -7.39
N ALA A 28 4.37 -28.86 -7.22
CA ALA A 28 3.24 -29.32 -8.02
C ALA A 28 1.97 -28.55 -7.61
N SER A 29 1.90 -27.28 -7.99
CA SER A 29 0.79 -26.36 -7.66
C SER A 29 0.14 -25.88 -8.95
N SER A 30 -1.02 -26.44 -9.28
CA SER A 30 -1.86 -26.01 -10.39
C SER A 30 -2.66 -24.76 -10.01
N SER A 31 -2.18 -23.58 -10.43
CA SER A 31 -2.99 -22.36 -10.38
C SER A 31 -4.16 -22.43 -11.36
N PHE A 32 -5.30 -21.84 -10.98
CA PHE A 32 -6.38 -21.48 -11.91
C PHE A 32 -5.84 -20.68 -13.10
N LYS A 33 -6.51 -20.79 -14.27
CA LYS A 33 -6.15 -20.05 -15.49
C LYS A 33 -7.24 -19.05 -15.84
N ALA A 34 -6.83 -17.89 -16.35
CA ALA A 34 -7.76 -16.90 -16.92
C ALA A 34 -8.48 -17.41 -18.19
N ALA A 35 -7.93 -18.44 -18.85
CA ALA A 35 -8.59 -19.12 -19.98
C ALA A 35 -9.82 -19.94 -19.56
N ASP A 36 -9.90 -20.35 -18.29
CA ASP A 36 -11.01 -21.16 -17.75
C ASP A 36 -12.09 -20.27 -17.09
N LEU A 37 -12.08 -18.96 -17.38
CA LEU A 37 -12.91 -17.96 -16.72
C LEU A 37 -14.39 -18.08 -17.09
N GLN A 38 -15.22 -18.37 -16.10
CA GLN A 38 -16.67 -18.31 -16.23
C GLN A 38 -17.19 -16.88 -16.03
N LEU A 39 -18.21 -16.49 -16.79
CA LEU A 39 -18.82 -15.16 -16.71
C LEU A 39 -20.34 -15.26 -16.54
N GLU A 40 -20.84 -14.78 -15.40
CA GLU A 40 -22.25 -14.61 -15.10
C GLU A 40 -22.57 -13.10 -14.98
N MET A 41 -23.42 -12.61 -15.87
CA MET A 41 -23.81 -11.20 -15.91
C MET A 41 -25.02 -10.92 -15.02
N THR A 42 -24.98 -9.85 -14.23
CA THR A 42 -26.12 -9.44 -13.39
C THR A 42 -27.35 -9.12 -14.24
N GLN A 43 -28.51 -9.62 -13.79
CA GLN A 43 -29.83 -9.25 -14.31
C GLN A 43 -30.43 -8.03 -13.56
N LYS A 44 -29.72 -7.52 -12.54
CA LYS A 44 -30.15 -6.39 -11.69
C LYS A 44 -28.99 -5.39 -11.54
N PRO A 45 -28.63 -4.65 -12.62
CA PRO A 45 -27.56 -3.66 -12.56
C PRO A 45 -27.93 -2.52 -11.60
N ARG A 46 -26.95 -2.05 -10.84
CA ARG A 46 -27.09 -0.92 -9.92
C ARG A 46 -27.00 0.40 -10.67
N GLN A 47 -27.71 1.41 -10.17
CA GLN A 47 -27.48 2.78 -10.61
C GLN A 47 -26.05 3.18 -10.22
N LYS A 48 -25.29 3.70 -11.20
CA LYS A 48 -23.97 4.28 -10.94
C LYS A 48 -24.14 5.62 -10.22
N PRO A 49 -23.28 5.98 -9.26
CA PRO A 49 -23.30 7.30 -8.64
C PRO A 49 -23.31 8.42 -9.68
N GLY A 50 -24.16 9.42 -9.46
CA GLY A 50 -24.22 10.62 -10.27
C GLY A 50 -22.93 11.44 -10.23
N PRO A 51 -22.71 12.34 -11.21
CA PRO A 51 -21.46 13.11 -11.33
C PRO A 51 -21.18 14.03 -10.15
N ASN A 52 -22.23 14.41 -9.39
CA ASN A 52 -22.15 15.30 -8.24
C ASN A 52 -22.19 14.54 -6.88
N GLU A 53 -22.23 13.20 -6.90
CA GLU A 53 -22.24 12.41 -5.66
C GLU A 53 -20.83 12.27 -5.07
N THR A 54 -20.69 12.55 -3.77
CA THR A 54 -19.42 12.38 -3.06
C THR A 54 -19.09 10.90 -2.89
N LEU A 55 -18.15 10.40 -3.70
CA LEU A 55 -17.66 9.02 -3.67
C LEU A 55 -16.82 8.74 -2.41
N VAL A 56 -17.49 8.31 -1.33
CA VAL A 56 -16.84 7.87 -0.08
C VAL A 56 -16.14 6.51 -0.28
N PHE A 57 -14.86 6.44 0.10
CA PHE A 57 -14.04 5.24 -0.01
C PHE A 57 -14.68 4.01 0.67
N GLY A 58 -14.79 2.91 -0.08
CA GLY A 58 -15.26 1.62 0.44
C GLY A 58 -16.75 1.55 0.78
N LYS A 59 -17.59 2.45 0.24
CA LYS A 59 -19.04 2.47 0.48
C LYS A 59 -19.90 2.04 -0.70
N THR A 60 -19.44 2.26 -1.94
CA THR A 60 -20.15 1.88 -3.16
C THR A 60 -19.41 0.74 -3.84
N PHE A 61 -20.11 -0.30 -4.30
CA PHE A 61 -19.49 -1.44 -4.98
C PHE A 61 -20.12 -1.72 -6.33
N THR A 62 -19.30 -2.16 -7.29
CA THR A 62 -19.72 -2.51 -8.65
C THR A 62 -20.68 -3.69 -8.71
N ASP A 63 -21.28 -3.90 -9.89
CA ASP A 63 -22.26 -4.95 -10.17
C ASP A 63 -21.72 -6.38 -10.07
N HIS A 64 -20.42 -6.58 -10.26
CA HIS A 64 -19.77 -7.89 -10.33
C HIS A 64 -18.58 -7.99 -9.37
N MET A 65 -18.19 -9.23 -9.07
CA MET A 65 -16.99 -9.61 -8.32
C MET A 65 -16.32 -10.84 -8.94
N LEU A 66 -15.00 -10.96 -8.78
CA LEU A 66 -14.28 -12.21 -9.06
C LEU A 66 -14.37 -13.13 -7.85
N MET A 67 -14.54 -14.44 -8.06
CA MET A 67 -14.35 -15.47 -7.04
C MET A 67 -13.55 -16.64 -7.61
N VAL A 68 -12.69 -17.24 -6.79
CA VAL A 68 -11.99 -18.50 -7.05
C VAL A 68 -11.88 -19.28 -5.74
N GLU A 69 -12.37 -20.52 -5.73
CA GLU A 69 -12.29 -21.39 -4.56
C GLU A 69 -11.06 -22.29 -4.64
N TRP A 70 -10.59 -22.75 -3.49
CA TRP A 70 -9.55 -23.75 -3.39
C TRP A 70 -9.93 -24.78 -2.33
N ALA A 71 -9.66 -26.05 -2.61
CA ALA A 71 -9.70 -27.13 -1.63
C ALA A 71 -8.48 -28.04 -1.81
N GLU A 72 -7.97 -28.57 -0.70
CA GLU A 72 -6.74 -29.36 -0.66
C GLU A 72 -6.77 -30.60 -1.58
N GLN A 73 -7.95 -31.21 -1.75
CA GLN A 73 -8.14 -32.42 -2.55
C GLN A 73 -8.24 -32.13 -4.06
N THR A 74 -8.68 -30.94 -4.46
CA THR A 74 -8.99 -30.61 -5.87
C THR A 74 -8.17 -29.45 -6.44
N GLY A 75 -7.39 -28.77 -5.61
CA GLY A 75 -6.70 -27.52 -5.98
C GLY A 75 -7.67 -26.37 -6.19
N TRP A 76 -7.29 -25.44 -7.08
CA TRP A 76 -8.11 -24.27 -7.43
C TRP A 76 -9.27 -24.64 -8.37
N SER A 77 -10.45 -24.08 -8.12
CA SER A 77 -11.58 -24.13 -9.04
C SER A 77 -11.33 -23.28 -10.28
N GLN A 78 -12.20 -23.41 -11.28
CA GLN A 78 -12.31 -22.39 -12.33
C GLN A 78 -12.60 -21.01 -11.68
N PRO A 79 -11.99 -19.93 -12.17
CA PRO A 79 -12.32 -18.58 -11.73
C PRO A 79 -13.65 -18.15 -12.33
N ARG A 80 -14.40 -17.32 -11.60
CA ARG A 80 -15.71 -16.81 -12.06
C ARG A 80 -15.88 -15.33 -11.79
N ILE A 81 -16.25 -14.56 -12.80
CA ILE A 81 -16.84 -13.22 -12.62
C ILE A 81 -18.34 -13.42 -12.53
N GLN A 82 -18.92 -12.98 -11.42
CA GLN A 82 -20.34 -13.21 -11.09
C GLN A 82 -20.96 -11.95 -10.46
N PRO A 83 -22.30 -11.85 -10.34
CA PRO A 83 -22.95 -10.74 -9.68
C PRO A 83 -22.47 -10.57 -8.23
N PHE A 84 -22.28 -9.32 -7.81
CA PHE A 84 -21.87 -8.97 -6.44
C PHE A 84 -22.90 -9.49 -5.43
N GLN A 85 -22.44 -10.30 -4.48
CA GLN A 85 -23.29 -10.95 -3.49
C GLN A 85 -22.56 -11.15 -2.15
N ASN A 86 -23.31 -11.54 -1.11
CA ASN A 86 -22.74 -11.86 0.19
C ASN A 86 -21.95 -13.19 0.12
N LEU A 87 -20.90 -13.31 0.95
CA LEU A 87 -20.17 -14.55 1.11
C LEU A 87 -20.93 -15.48 2.08
N SER A 88 -21.24 -16.69 1.64
CA SER A 88 -21.72 -17.77 2.52
C SER A 88 -20.50 -18.50 3.11
N LEU A 89 -20.29 -18.35 4.42
CA LEU A 89 -19.14 -18.91 5.12
C LEU A 89 -19.61 -19.79 6.28
N HIS A 90 -18.95 -20.93 6.49
CA HIS A 90 -19.18 -21.76 7.67
C HIS A 90 -18.81 -20.98 8.94
N PRO A 91 -19.60 -21.04 10.04
CA PRO A 91 -19.32 -20.26 11.26
C PRO A 91 -17.93 -20.47 11.86
N ALA A 92 -17.34 -21.67 11.70
CA ALA A 92 -15.98 -21.99 12.15
C ALA A 92 -14.87 -21.62 11.13
N CYS A 93 -15.13 -20.77 10.15
CA CYS A 93 -14.14 -20.36 9.15
C CYS A 93 -12.92 -19.68 9.80
N CYS A 94 -11.72 -20.20 9.58
CA CYS A 94 -10.48 -19.73 10.22
C CYS A 94 -10.13 -18.25 9.91
N ALA A 95 -10.66 -17.69 8.81
CA ALA A 95 -10.55 -16.26 8.52
C ALA A 95 -11.26 -15.38 9.57
N LEU A 96 -12.34 -15.89 10.20
CA LEU A 96 -13.12 -15.20 11.23
C LEU A 96 -12.51 -15.37 12.64
N HIS A 97 -11.95 -16.55 12.94
CA HIS A 97 -11.46 -16.89 14.29
C HIS A 97 -9.97 -16.59 14.50
N TYR A 98 -9.14 -16.84 13.48
CA TYR A 98 -7.67 -16.80 13.59
C TYR A 98 -7.00 -15.80 12.64
N SER A 99 -7.80 -14.92 12.01
CA SER A 99 -7.33 -13.93 11.04
C SER A 99 -6.49 -14.53 9.89
N LEU A 100 -6.82 -15.74 9.43
CA LEU A 100 -6.28 -16.30 8.17
C LEU A 100 -6.86 -15.55 6.96
N GLN A 101 -6.49 -14.28 6.83
CA GLN A 101 -6.97 -13.34 5.82
C GLN A 101 -5.89 -12.29 5.48
N LEU A 102 -5.79 -11.99 4.20
CA LEU A 102 -4.96 -10.93 3.62
C LEU A 102 -5.78 -10.15 2.61
N PHE A 103 -5.30 -8.98 2.22
CA PHE A 103 -5.93 -8.19 1.17
C PHE A 103 -4.90 -7.41 0.37
N GLU A 104 -5.31 -6.94 -0.81
CA GLU A 104 -4.53 -6.00 -1.62
C GLU A 104 -5.30 -4.71 -1.90
N GLY A 105 -4.56 -3.68 -2.31
CA GLY A 105 -5.08 -2.34 -2.59
C GLY A 105 -4.35 -1.68 -3.75
N MET A 106 -4.96 -1.76 -4.93
CA MET A 106 -4.53 -1.10 -6.17
C MET A 106 -5.67 -0.31 -6.80
N LYS A 107 -5.37 0.55 -7.77
CA LYS A 107 -6.34 1.39 -8.47
C LYS A 107 -6.26 1.18 -9.98
N ALA A 108 -7.43 1.22 -10.60
CA ALA A 108 -7.60 1.42 -12.03
C ALA A 108 -7.98 2.89 -12.27
N PHE A 109 -7.32 3.56 -13.21
CA PHE A 109 -7.50 4.96 -13.55
C PHE A 109 -8.04 5.07 -14.97
N LYS A 110 -9.01 5.96 -15.20
CA LYS A 110 -9.56 6.22 -16.53
C LYS A 110 -9.00 7.53 -17.07
N GLY A 111 -8.26 7.46 -18.18
CA GLY A 111 -7.70 8.64 -18.85
C GLY A 111 -8.75 9.47 -19.59
N SER A 112 -8.35 10.65 -20.06
CA SER A 112 -9.16 11.48 -20.97
C SER A 112 -9.41 10.79 -22.32
N ASP A 113 -8.50 9.90 -22.72
CA ASP A 113 -8.62 8.96 -23.84
C ASP A 113 -9.65 7.84 -23.62
N ARG A 114 -10.35 7.86 -22.46
CA ARG A 114 -11.31 6.85 -21.98
C ARG A 114 -10.73 5.47 -21.68
N GLN A 115 -9.42 5.26 -21.89
CA GLN A 115 -8.76 3.99 -21.60
C GLN A 115 -8.55 3.81 -20.10
N VAL A 116 -8.60 2.56 -19.64
CA VAL A 116 -8.44 2.20 -18.22
C VAL A 116 -7.06 1.60 -18.00
N ARG A 117 -6.37 2.02 -16.94
CA ARG A 117 -4.98 1.62 -16.63
C ARG A 117 -4.82 1.24 -15.17
N LEU A 118 -4.18 0.11 -14.90
CA LEU A 118 -3.71 -0.31 -13.57
C LEU A 118 -2.29 0.22 -13.32
N PHE A 119 -2.05 0.77 -12.12
CA PHE A 119 -0.73 1.28 -11.75
C PHE A 119 0.11 0.22 -11.02
N ARG A 120 1.21 -0.22 -11.65
CA ARG A 120 2.18 -1.23 -11.18
C ARG A 120 1.54 -2.49 -10.53
N PRO A 121 0.50 -3.10 -11.14
CA PRO A 121 -0.27 -4.18 -10.51
C PRO A 121 0.58 -5.40 -10.13
N TRP A 122 1.67 -5.65 -10.86
CA TRP A 122 2.62 -6.74 -10.57
C TRP A 122 3.19 -6.67 -9.14
N LEU A 123 3.52 -5.46 -8.65
CA LEU A 123 4.03 -5.28 -7.28
C LEU A 123 2.97 -5.57 -6.20
N ASN A 124 1.68 -5.38 -6.52
CA ASN A 124 0.59 -5.81 -5.65
C ASN A 124 0.44 -7.34 -5.67
N MET A 125 0.58 -7.99 -6.83
CA MET A 125 0.53 -9.46 -6.94
C MET A 125 1.69 -10.12 -6.16
N ASP A 126 2.92 -9.60 -6.29
CA ASP A 126 4.08 -10.07 -5.53
C ASP A 126 3.85 -9.96 -4.01
N ARG A 127 3.29 -8.83 -3.54
CA ARG A 127 3.01 -8.62 -2.11
C ARG A 127 1.84 -9.47 -1.62
N MET A 128 0.84 -9.73 -2.47
CA MET A 128 -0.25 -10.68 -2.18
C MET A 128 0.30 -12.10 -2.01
N LEU A 129 1.17 -12.56 -2.92
CA LEU A 129 1.79 -13.88 -2.85
C LEU A 129 2.68 -14.03 -1.60
N ARG A 130 3.53 -13.04 -1.29
CA ARG A 130 4.31 -13.03 -0.03
C ARG A 130 3.42 -13.09 1.21
N SER A 131 2.31 -12.35 1.21
CA SER A 131 1.34 -12.35 2.31
C SER A 131 0.62 -13.71 2.45
N ALA A 132 0.34 -14.39 1.34
CA ALA A 132 -0.29 -15.72 1.34
C ALA A 132 0.68 -16.78 1.90
N LEU A 133 1.92 -16.77 1.41
CA LEU A 133 3.03 -17.59 1.92
C LEU A 133 3.20 -17.40 3.44
N ARG A 134 3.22 -16.14 3.94
CA ARG A 134 3.40 -15.85 5.37
C ARG A 134 2.28 -16.41 6.25
N LEU A 135 1.05 -16.46 5.75
CA LEU A 135 -0.12 -17.03 6.46
C LEU A 135 -0.30 -18.55 6.26
N CYS A 136 0.54 -19.21 5.45
CA CYS A 136 0.29 -20.57 4.97
C CYS A 136 -1.07 -20.74 4.24
N LEU A 137 -1.68 -19.64 3.78
CA LEU A 137 -2.83 -19.67 2.86
C LEU A 137 -2.33 -20.22 1.52
N PRO A 138 -2.97 -21.27 0.99
CA PRO A 138 -2.36 -22.35 0.24
C PRO A 138 -1.22 -21.95 -0.71
N PRO A 139 0.04 -22.28 -0.34
CA PRO A 139 1.16 -22.27 -1.30
C PRO A 139 1.51 -23.63 -1.93
N SER A 140 1.56 -24.80 -1.26
CA SER A 140 1.49 -25.18 0.17
C SER A 140 2.84 -24.95 0.91
N LEU A 141 3.08 -25.04 2.23
CA LEU A 141 2.43 -25.49 3.49
C LEU A 141 2.81 -24.43 4.57
N GLY A 142 2.31 -24.41 5.82
CA GLY A 142 1.27 -25.21 6.48
C GLY A 142 1.60 -25.50 7.96
N VAL A 143 1.10 -24.71 8.93
CA VAL A 143 1.15 -25.01 10.39
C VAL A 143 -0.26 -25.03 11.03
N THR A 144 -1.13 -26.01 10.80
CA THR A 144 -1.28 -26.83 9.57
C THR A 144 -1.91 -25.98 8.46
N SER A 145 -1.88 -26.43 7.21
CA SER A 145 -2.56 -25.74 6.11
C SER A 145 -4.09 -25.70 6.31
N ALA A 146 -4.71 -24.56 6.01
CA ALA A 146 -6.15 -24.52 5.81
C ALA A 146 -6.51 -25.42 4.62
N SER A 147 -7.42 -26.38 4.79
CA SER A 147 -7.79 -27.34 3.73
C SER A 147 -8.79 -26.78 2.71
N ARG A 148 -9.29 -25.55 2.93
CA ARG A 148 -10.12 -24.78 2.00
C ARG A 148 -9.76 -23.29 2.09
N ALA A 149 -9.81 -22.60 0.95
CA ALA A 149 -9.59 -21.16 0.86
C ALA A 149 -10.47 -20.52 -0.22
N LEU A 150 -10.61 -19.19 -0.16
CA LEU A 150 -11.38 -18.39 -1.11
C LEU A 150 -10.58 -17.14 -1.47
N LEU A 151 -10.35 -16.93 -2.77
CA LEU A 151 -9.88 -15.66 -3.33
C LEU A 151 -11.08 -14.93 -3.94
N TYR A 152 -11.23 -13.65 -3.66
CA TYR A 152 -12.25 -12.82 -4.29
C TYR A 152 -11.75 -11.39 -4.55
N VAL A 153 -12.33 -10.70 -5.53
CA VAL A 153 -12.01 -9.31 -5.86
C VAL A 153 -13.30 -8.52 -6.02
N ILE A 154 -13.37 -7.38 -5.34
CA ILE A 154 -14.46 -6.40 -5.40
C ILE A 154 -13.91 -5.05 -5.86
N LEU A 155 -14.72 -4.27 -6.58
CA LEU A 155 -14.33 -2.94 -7.06
C LEU A 155 -15.22 -1.86 -6.45
N CYS A 156 -14.61 -0.74 -6.10
CA CYS A 156 -15.25 0.44 -5.51
C CYS A 156 -14.82 1.68 -6.32
N PRO A 157 -15.74 2.49 -6.88
CA PRO A 157 -15.39 3.82 -7.37
C PRO A 157 -14.97 4.69 -6.17
N VAL A 158 -13.96 5.53 -6.36
CA VAL A 158 -13.40 6.38 -5.30
C VAL A 158 -13.22 7.80 -5.82
N GLY A 159 -13.55 8.80 -5.00
CA GLY A 159 -13.42 10.21 -5.36
C GLY A 159 -11.97 10.70 -5.31
N SER A 160 -11.78 12.00 -5.60
CA SER A 160 -10.53 12.66 -5.23
C SER A 160 -10.45 12.75 -3.70
N TYR A 161 -9.29 12.42 -3.14
CA TYR A 161 -9.00 12.64 -1.72
C TYR A 161 -8.72 14.13 -1.42
N PHE A 162 -8.44 14.91 -2.47
CA PHE A 162 -8.08 16.32 -2.39
C PHE A 162 -8.95 17.13 -3.36
N PRO A 163 -9.88 17.97 -2.89
CA PRO A 163 -10.70 18.82 -3.75
C PRO A 163 -9.84 19.76 -4.62
N GLY A 164 -10.17 19.89 -5.90
CA GLY A 164 -9.50 20.83 -6.82
C GLY A 164 -7.99 20.60 -7.06
N GLY A 165 -7.38 19.56 -6.49
CA GLY A 165 -5.92 19.38 -6.47
C GLY A 165 -5.21 20.09 -5.32
N ALA A 166 -5.93 20.81 -4.46
CA ALA A 166 -5.36 21.43 -3.27
C ALA A 166 -5.00 20.36 -2.23
N LEU A 167 -3.72 20.26 -1.88
CA LEU A 167 -3.24 19.33 -0.86
C LEU A 167 -3.74 19.74 0.52
N SER A 168 -4.65 18.95 1.10
CA SER A 168 -5.04 19.08 2.51
C SER A 168 -4.02 18.32 3.37
N PRO A 169 -3.24 18.99 4.24
CA PRO A 169 -2.34 18.28 5.13
C PRO A 169 -3.12 17.58 6.25
N VAL A 170 -2.48 16.63 6.93
CA VAL A 170 -3.01 15.95 8.12
C VAL A 170 -2.13 16.19 9.35
N SER A 171 -2.75 16.08 10.52
CA SER A 171 -2.06 16.08 11.82
C SER A 171 -2.01 14.69 12.44
N LEU A 172 -0.89 14.38 13.09
CA LEU A 172 -0.55 13.03 13.53
C LEU A 172 -0.47 12.93 15.06
N LEU A 173 -1.05 11.89 15.65
CA LEU A 173 -0.73 11.46 17.00
C LEU A 173 0.51 10.58 16.99
N ALA A 174 1.58 10.98 17.68
CA ALA A 174 2.79 10.19 17.89
C ALA A 174 2.87 9.76 19.37
N ASP A 175 2.35 8.57 19.66
CA ASP A 175 2.25 8.04 21.02
C ASP A 175 2.99 6.68 21.11
N PRO A 176 4.13 6.60 21.82
CA PRO A 176 4.95 5.39 21.88
C PRO A 176 4.31 4.24 22.67
N ALA A 177 3.17 4.48 23.35
CA ALA A 177 2.40 3.42 24.00
C ALA A 177 1.79 2.42 23.00
N PHE A 178 1.70 2.77 21.70
CA PHE A 178 1.05 1.95 20.68
C PHE A 178 2.02 1.54 19.56
N ILE A 179 2.39 0.26 19.54
CA ILE A 179 3.27 -0.33 18.52
C ILE A 179 2.43 -0.99 17.41
N ARG A 180 2.64 -0.59 16.15
CA ARG A 180 1.94 -1.16 14.99
C ARG A 180 2.43 -2.56 14.62
N ALA A 181 3.75 -2.74 14.68
CA ALA A 181 4.47 -3.93 14.25
C ALA A 181 5.83 -3.99 14.96
N TRP A 182 6.44 -5.16 14.99
CA TRP A 182 7.73 -5.41 15.61
C TRP A 182 8.59 -6.34 14.74
N VAL A 183 9.92 -6.26 14.87
CA VAL A 183 10.85 -7.16 14.18
C VAL A 183 10.56 -8.61 14.56
N GLY A 184 10.46 -9.50 13.57
CA GLY A 184 9.99 -10.89 13.74
C GLY A 184 8.47 -11.06 13.69
N GLY A 185 7.69 -9.97 13.63
CA GLY A 185 6.24 -9.98 13.45
C GLY A 185 5.81 -10.23 11.99
N VAL A 186 4.78 -9.50 11.56
CA VAL A 186 4.17 -9.61 10.22
C VAL A 186 3.80 -8.24 9.62
N GLY A 187 4.41 -7.16 10.11
CA GLY A 187 4.07 -5.78 9.73
C GLY A 187 4.36 -5.42 8.27
N ASP A 188 5.28 -6.15 7.66
CA ASP A 188 5.69 -6.13 6.25
C ASP A 188 4.70 -6.85 5.30
N CYS A 189 3.72 -7.57 5.85
CA CYS A 189 2.70 -8.30 5.10
C CYS A 189 1.33 -7.61 5.19
N LYS A 190 0.50 -7.72 4.14
CA LYS A 190 -0.80 -7.02 4.07
C LYS A 190 -1.94 -7.86 4.66
N LEU A 191 -1.76 -8.27 5.91
CA LEU A 191 -2.64 -9.18 6.64
C LEU A 191 -3.74 -8.43 7.40
N GLY A 192 -4.94 -8.99 7.49
CA GLY A 192 -6.08 -8.33 8.18
C GLY A 192 -5.79 -8.02 9.66
N GLY A 193 -5.09 -8.93 10.36
CA GLY A 193 -4.69 -8.78 11.76
C GLY A 193 -3.87 -7.51 12.07
N ASN A 194 -3.15 -6.96 11.08
CA ASN A 194 -2.36 -5.73 11.26
C ASN A 194 -3.20 -4.45 11.37
N TYR A 195 -4.50 -4.50 11.08
CA TYR A 195 -5.39 -3.32 11.00
C TYR A 195 -6.51 -3.32 12.04
N GLY A 196 -6.88 -4.48 12.61
CA GLY A 196 -7.87 -4.56 13.69
C GLY A 196 -7.50 -3.71 14.91
N PRO A 197 -6.31 -3.89 15.51
CA PRO A 197 -5.88 -3.12 16.68
C PRO A 197 -5.75 -1.60 16.42
N THR A 198 -5.47 -1.19 15.18
CA THR A 198 -5.25 0.24 14.87
C THR A 198 -6.52 1.08 14.98
N VAL A 199 -7.71 0.46 14.93
CA VAL A 199 -9.00 1.16 15.06
C VAL A 199 -9.14 1.85 16.42
N PHE A 200 -8.62 1.25 17.50
CA PHE A 200 -8.60 1.88 18.82
C PHE A 200 -7.71 3.14 18.83
N VAL A 201 -6.47 3.00 18.37
CA VAL A 201 -5.48 4.09 18.35
C VAL A 201 -5.93 5.25 17.46
N GLN A 202 -6.58 4.96 16.33
CA GLN A 202 -7.17 5.97 15.45
C GLN A 202 -8.32 6.75 16.11
N ARG A 203 -9.06 6.15 17.07
CA ARG A 203 -10.05 6.87 17.88
C ARG A 203 -9.38 7.76 18.93
N GLU A 204 -8.27 7.31 19.55
CA GLU A 204 -7.49 8.13 20.48
C GLU A 204 -6.82 9.32 19.78
N ALA A 205 -6.29 9.12 18.57
CA ALA A 205 -5.82 10.20 17.70
C ALA A 205 -6.91 11.25 17.48
N LYS A 206 -8.12 10.81 17.07
CA LYS A 206 -9.25 11.72 16.85
C LYS A 206 -9.68 12.46 18.12
N LYS A 207 -9.69 11.82 19.30
CA LYS A 207 -9.96 12.49 20.59
C LYS A 207 -8.93 13.57 20.91
N LYS A 208 -7.66 13.36 20.53
CA LYS A 208 -6.55 14.31 20.66
C LYS A 208 -6.44 15.26 19.44
N GLY A 209 -7.52 15.44 18.66
CA GLY A 209 -7.59 16.36 17.53
C GLY A 209 -6.71 15.99 16.32
N CYS A 210 -6.21 14.77 16.23
CA CYS A 210 -5.34 14.30 15.14
C CYS A 210 -6.11 13.42 14.14
N GLU A 211 -5.90 13.61 12.84
CA GLU A 211 -6.58 12.82 11.80
C GLU A 211 -5.94 11.44 11.58
N GLN A 212 -4.65 11.26 11.87
CA GLN A 212 -3.90 10.02 11.65
C GLN A 212 -2.96 9.70 12.84
N VAL A 213 -2.36 8.51 12.83
CA VAL A 213 -1.35 8.07 13.80
C VAL A 213 0.03 8.09 13.13
N LEU A 214 1.04 8.67 13.78
CA LEU A 214 2.45 8.42 13.46
C LEU A 214 2.91 7.23 14.31
N TRP A 215 3.15 6.09 13.65
CA TRP A 215 3.57 4.88 14.33
C TRP A 215 5.04 4.97 14.73
N LEU A 216 5.29 4.81 16.03
CA LEU A 216 6.63 4.81 16.62
C LEU A 216 7.07 3.37 16.91
N TYR A 217 8.38 3.12 16.84
CA TYR A 217 8.99 1.83 17.17
C TYR A 217 10.31 2.01 17.94
N GLY A 218 10.68 1.01 18.75
CA GLY A 218 11.94 1.02 19.51
C GLY A 218 11.99 2.03 20.67
N PRO A 219 13.01 1.93 21.56
CA PRO A 219 13.20 2.82 22.70
C PRO A 219 13.65 4.24 22.29
N ASP A 220 14.13 4.40 21.06
CA ASP A 220 14.55 5.64 20.41
C ASP A 220 13.42 6.33 19.61
N HIS A 221 12.21 5.73 19.63
CA HIS A 221 11.01 6.25 18.97
C HIS A 221 11.24 6.53 17.48
N GLN A 222 11.64 5.49 16.74
CA GLN A 222 11.79 5.49 15.30
C GLN A 222 10.43 5.70 14.62
N LEU A 223 10.38 6.60 13.65
CA LEU A 223 9.20 6.84 12.83
C LEU A 223 9.10 5.71 11.81
N THR A 224 7.93 5.06 11.72
CA THR A 224 7.72 3.91 10.83
C THR A 224 6.74 4.23 9.71
N GLU A 225 5.47 4.47 10.05
CA GLU A 225 4.38 4.69 9.10
C GLU A 225 3.40 5.77 9.59
N VAL A 226 2.68 6.39 8.66
CA VAL A 226 1.60 7.35 8.92
C VAL A 226 0.26 6.66 8.65
N GLY A 227 -0.42 6.19 9.70
CA GLY A 227 -1.71 5.51 9.62
C GLY A 227 -1.63 4.20 8.84
N THR A 228 -1.88 4.25 7.53
CA THR A 228 -1.74 3.11 6.58
C THR A 228 -0.85 3.45 5.37
N MET A 229 0.03 4.43 5.54
CA MET A 229 0.93 5.00 4.53
C MET A 229 2.39 4.91 4.99
N ASN A 230 3.33 4.74 4.06
CA ASN A 230 4.76 4.84 4.39
C ASN A 230 5.16 6.31 4.56
N ILE A 231 6.00 6.62 5.56
CA ILE A 231 6.47 7.99 5.79
C ILE A 231 7.68 8.36 4.91
N PHE A 232 7.73 9.62 4.49
CA PHE A 232 8.88 10.27 3.87
C PHE A 232 9.15 11.62 4.55
N ILE A 233 10.42 12.00 4.61
CA ILE A 233 10.87 13.32 5.04
C ILE A 233 11.85 13.86 3.99
N TYR A 234 11.67 15.11 3.60
CA TYR A 234 12.56 15.87 2.74
C TYR A 234 13.18 17.00 3.56
N TRP A 235 14.50 16.94 3.74
CA TRP A 235 15.22 17.80 4.68
C TRP A 235 16.70 17.92 4.34
N THR A 236 17.36 18.91 4.93
CA THR A 236 18.82 18.93 5.03
C THR A 236 19.24 18.04 6.20
N HIS A 237 20.07 17.03 5.96
CA HIS A 237 20.60 16.15 7.00
C HIS A 237 21.68 16.83 7.85
N GLU A 238 22.15 16.17 8.93
CA GLU A 238 23.15 16.73 9.85
C GLU A 238 24.52 16.98 9.20
N ASP A 239 24.82 16.32 8.08
CA ASP A 239 26.00 16.54 7.24
C ASP A 239 25.82 17.67 6.20
N GLY A 240 24.72 18.42 6.27
CA GLY A 240 24.43 19.53 5.35
C GLY A 240 23.89 19.11 3.99
N VAL A 241 23.71 17.81 3.73
CA VAL A 241 23.22 17.29 2.44
C VAL A 241 21.69 17.27 2.41
N LEU A 242 21.10 17.82 1.35
CA LEU A 242 19.67 17.72 1.07
C LEU A 242 19.31 16.28 0.68
N GLU A 243 18.38 15.67 1.42
CA GLU A 243 17.96 14.29 1.21
C GLU A 243 16.44 14.08 1.30
N LEU A 244 15.96 13.11 0.53
CA LEU A 244 14.67 12.45 0.72
C LEU A 244 14.93 11.12 1.45
N VAL A 245 14.40 10.99 2.66
CA VAL A 245 14.56 9.81 3.52
C VAL A 245 13.23 9.11 3.79
N THR A 246 13.28 7.79 3.88
CA THR A 246 12.17 6.93 4.34
C THR A 246 12.74 5.76 5.17
N PRO A 247 12.02 5.22 6.17
CA PRO A 247 12.44 4.04 6.92
C PRO A 247 12.69 2.82 6.01
N PRO A 248 13.70 1.96 6.30
CA PRO A 248 14.08 0.81 5.49
C PRO A 248 13.06 -0.33 5.60
N LEU A 249 13.19 -1.34 4.74
CA LEU A 249 12.35 -2.54 4.80
C LEU A 249 12.97 -3.61 5.72
N ASP A 250 12.92 -3.34 7.02
CA ASP A 250 13.51 -4.15 8.12
C ASP A 250 12.54 -5.18 8.74
N GLY A 251 11.28 -5.19 8.29
CA GLY A 251 10.20 -6.06 8.79
C GLY A 251 9.08 -5.32 9.54
N VAL A 252 9.28 -4.07 9.99
CA VAL A 252 8.20 -3.27 10.61
C VAL A 252 7.47 -2.35 9.63
N ILE A 253 7.97 -2.20 8.41
CA ILE A 253 7.42 -1.33 7.35
C ILE A 253 6.73 -2.18 6.27
N LEU A 254 5.50 -1.80 5.87
CA LEU A 254 4.82 -2.44 4.73
C LEU A 254 5.47 -1.95 3.41
N PRO A 255 5.95 -2.83 2.51
CA PRO A 255 6.58 -2.40 1.26
C PRO A 255 5.54 -1.82 0.28
N GLY A 256 5.30 -0.51 0.37
CA GLY A 256 4.30 0.20 -0.42
C GLY A 256 4.67 0.36 -1.88
N VAL A 257 3.69 0.20 -2.77
CA VAL A 257 3.87 0.40 -4.23
C VAL A 257 4.15 1.86 -4.55
N VAL A 258 3.48 2.79 -3.85
CA VAL A 258 3.75 4.22 -4.00
C VAL A 258 5.13 4.56 -3.42
N ARG A 259 5.48 4.12 -2.21
CA ARG A 259 6.85 4.25 -1.63
C ARG A 259 7.93 3.87 -2.64
N GLN A 260 7.85 2.67 -3.23
CA GLN A 260 8.80 2.22 -4.24
C GLN A 260 8.84 3.16 -5.45
N SER A 261 7.67 3.61 -5.92
CA SER A 261 7.56 4.53 -7.06
C SER A 261 8.13 5.92 -6.78
N LEU A 262 8.03 6.43 -5.54
CA LEU A 262 8.65 7.71 -5.15
C LEU A 262 10.17 7.58 -5.08
N LEU A 263 10.69 6.48 -4.54
CA LEU A 263 12.12 6.17 -4.52
C LEU A 263 12.67 6.02 -5.95
N ASP A 264 11.98 5.27 -6.81
CA ASP A 264 12.36 5.09 -8.22
C ASP A 264 12.37 6.44 -8.97
N LEU A 265 11.35 7.29 -8.78
CA LEU A 265 11.29 8.63 -9.38
C LEU A 265 12.42 9.54 -8.87
N ALA A 266 12.60 9.66 -7.55
CA ALA A 266 13.61 10.53 -6.97
C ALA A 266 15.03 10.12 -7.39
N ARG A 267 15.33 8.81 -7.40
CA ARG A 267 16.60 8.27 -7.91
C ARG A 267 16.79 8.51 -9.41
N SER A 268 15.71 8.59 -10.19
CA SER A 268 15.79 8.92 -11.62
C SER A 268 15.99 10.41 -11.91
N TRP A 269 15.73 11.29 -10.94
CA TRP A 269 15.98 12.72 -11.05
C TRP A 269 17.42 13.08 -10.68
N ASP A 270 18.00 12.38 -9.70
CA ASP A 270 19.40 12.54 -9.26
C ASP A 270 19.77 13.97 -8.79
N GLU A 271 18.77 14.68 -8.25
CA GLU A 271 18.89 16.08 -7.80
C GLU A 271 19.24 16.23 -6.31
N PHE A 272 19.08 15.17 -5.52
CA PHE A 272 19.29 15.13 -4.07
C PHE A 272 19.51 13.69 -3.58
N ARG A 273 20.06 13.52 -2.37
CA ARG A 273 20.31 12.18 -1.82
C ARG A 273 18.99 11.44 -1.56
N VAL A 274 18.87 10.18 -2.00
CA VAL A 274 17.69 9.34 -1.73
C VAL A 274 18.10 8.14 -0.89
N VAL A 275 17.71 8.14 0.38
CA VAL A 275 18.22 7.18 1.38
C VAL A 275 17.10 6.42 2.11
N GLU A 276 17.32 5.12 2.31
CA GLU A 276 16.45 4.27 3.13
C GLU A 276 17.17 4.01 4.46
N ARG A 277 16.79 4.73 5.52
CA ARG A 277 17.42 4.65 6.86
C ARG A 277 16.42 4.95 7.97
N ASN A 278 16.71 4.48 9.18
CA ASN A 278 15.89 4.81 10.35
C ASN A 278 15.92 6.31 10.62
N ILE A 279 14.82 6.82 11.14
CA ILE A 279 14.61 8.22 11.51
C ILE A 279 14.01 8.22 12.91
N THR A 280 14.59 8.96 13.85
CA THR A 280 14.08 9.04 15.24
C THR A 280 13.28 10.33 15.50
N MET A 281 12.38 10.31 16.48
CA MET A 281 11.73 11.54 16.96
C MET A 281 12.75 12.56 17.49
N LYS A 282 13.91 12.11 17.97
CA LYS A 282 15.03 12.97 18.38
C LYS A 282 15.60 13.74 17.19
N GLU A 283 15.93 13.07 16.09
CA GLU A 283 16.39 13.70 14.85
C GLU A 283 15.35 14.68 14.30
N LEU A 284 14.06 14.28 14.24
CA LEU A 284 13.01 15.15 13.72
C LEU A 284 12.85 16.42 14.55
N LYS A 285 12.81 16.32 15.90
CA LYS A 285 12.71 17.50 16.77
C LYS A 285 13.91 18.44 16.60
N ARG A 286 15.13 17.88 16.50
CA ARG A 286 16.35 18.67 16.26
C ARG A 286 16.30 19.38 14.90
N ALA A 287 15.94 18.66 13.84
CA ALA A 287 15.87 19.22 12.49
C ALA A 287 14.79 20.30 12.34
N LEU A 288 13.67 20.20 13.09
CA LEU A 288 12.67 21.26 13.17
C LEU A 288 13.21 22.51 13.88
N GLN A 289 13.91 22.35 15.01
CA GLN A 289 14.53 23.45 15.74
C GLN A 289 15.63 24.17 14.93
N GLU A 290 16.39 23.41 14.14
CA GLU A 290 17.46 23.91 13.26
C GLU A 290 16.93 24.38 11.89
N GLY A 291 15.61 24.38 11.65
CA GLY A 291 15.00 24.85 10.40
C GLY A 291 15.32 24.01 9.15
N ARG A 292 15.75 22.75 9.33
CA ARG A 292 16.25 21.85 8.26
C ARG A 292 15.16 21.04 7.56
N VAL A 293 13.98 20.88 8.17
CA VAL A 293 12.85 20.14 7.57
C VAL A 293 12.17 21.00 6.51
N ARG A 294 12.00 20.48 5.29
CA ARG A 294 11.20 21.13 4.24
C ARG A 294 9.80 20.52 4.13
N GLU A 295 9.71 19.21 3.94
CA GLU A 295 8.43 18.52 3.73
C GLU A 295 8.38 17.17 4.47
N VAL A 296 7.24 16.84 5.07
CA VAL A 296 6.96 15.50 5.63
C VAL A 296 5.64 15.02 5.06
N PHE A 297 5.57 13.76 4.62
CA PHE A 297 4.37 13.21 4.03
C PHE A 297 4.23 11.69 4.17
N GLY A 298 2.99 11.23 4.19
CA GLY A 298 2.65 9.83 3.97
C GLY A 298 2.52 9.50 2.48
N SER A 299 2.82 8.25 2.10
CA SER A 299 2.59 7.73 0.74
C SER A 299 1.79 6.41 0.74
N GLY A 300 0.85 6.27 -0.19
CA GLY A 300 0.00 5.07 -0.27
C GLY A 300 -1.09 5.16 -1.34
N THR A 301 -1.66 4.03 -1.76
CA THR A 301 -2.59 3.94 -2.90
C THR A 301 -3.81 4.87 -2.80
N ALA A 302 -4.27 5.17 -1.58
CA ALA A 302 -5.42 6.01 -1.29
C ALA A 302 -5.27 7.44 -1.84
N CYS A 303 -4.34 8.22 -1.28
CA CYS A 303 -4.11 9.63 -1.61
C CYS A 303 -2.84 9.87 -2.46
N GLN A 304 -2.07 8.82 -2.74
CA GLN A 304 -0.72 8.83 -3.33
C GLN A 304 0.33 9.46 -2.43
N VAL A 305 0.19 10.75 -2.15
CA VAL A 305 1.03 11.55 -1.25
C VAL A 305 0.12 12.39 -0.36
N CYS A 306 0.42 12.49 0.93
CA CYS A 306 -0.40 13.20 1.91
C CYS A 306 0.50 14.04 2.83
N PRO A 307 0.52 15.38 2.71
CA PRO A 307 1.37 16.23 3.51
C PRO A 307 1.02 16.17 5.00
N VAL A 308 2.01 16.38 5.84
CA VAL A 308 1.86 16.47 7.30
C VAL A 308 2.21 17.87 7.74
N HIS A 309 1.34 18.52 8.52
CA HIS A 309 1.58 19.88 9.06
C HIS A 309 1.75 19.93 10.58
N ARG A 310 1.38 18.87 11.31
CA ARG A 310 1.46 18.84 12.78
C ARG A 310 1.68 17.42 13.30
N VAL A 311 2.52 17.28 14.32
CA VAL A 311 2.71 16.04 15.07
C VAL A 311 2.54 16.33 16.56
N LEU A 312 1.53 15.73 17.20
CA LEU A 312 1.36 15.76 18.65
C LEU A 312 2.19 14.63 19.26
N TYR A 313 3.25 14.99 19.98
CA TYR A 313 4.19 14.04 20.58
C TYR A 313 4.49 14.40 22.03
N GLN A 314 4.27 13.46 22.96
CA GLN A 314 4.46 13.66 24.41
C GLN A 314 3.76 14.91 24.98
N GLY A 315 2.59 15.26 24.43
CA GLY A 315 1.83 16.46 24.82
C GLY A 315 2.32 17.77 24.20
N GLN A 316 3.40 17.75 23.43
CA GLN A 316 3.90 18.89 22.66
C GLN A 316 3.37 18.84 21.22
N ASP A 317 2.80 19.95 20.76
CA ASP A 317 2.52 20.16 19.35
C ASP A 317 3.79 20.58 18.60
N LEU A 318 4.18 19.77 17.62
CA LEU A 318 5.27 20.05 16.69
C LEU A 318 4.65 20.53 15.38
N HIS A 319 4.82 21.81 15.05
CA HIS A 319 4.52 22.32 13.71
C HIS A 319 5.51 21.73 12.70
N ILE A 320 5.00 21.32 11.54
CA ILE A 320 5.80 20.76 10.45
C ILE A 320 5.64 21.68 9.23
N PRO A 321 6.72 22.32 8.73
CA PRO A 321 6.64 23.42 7.76
C PRO A 321 6.38 22.95 6.31
N THR A 322 5.76 21.78 6.12
CA THR A 322 5.48 21.19 4.80
C THR A 322 4.67 22.14 3.92
N MET A 323 3.63 22.77 4.47
CA MET A 323 2.79 23.69 3.70
C MET A 323 3.47 25.05 3.46
N ASP A 324 4.31 25.48 4.40
CA ASP A 324 5.06 26.74 4.34
C ASP A 324 6.14 26.69 3.24
N ASN A 325 6.64 25.50 2.91
CA ASN A 325 7.57 25.23 1.80
C ASN A 325 6.88 25.05 0.43
N GLY A 326 5.60 25.39 0.29
CA GLY A 326 4.89 25.35 -1.01
C GLY A 326 4.65 23.95 -1.59
N PRO A 327 4.59 22.92 -0.74
CA PRO A 327 5.33 21.66 -0.82
C PRO A 327 5.69 21.21 -2.25
N GLU A 328 6.83 21.73 -2.73
CA GLU A 328 7.31 21.58 -4.10
C GLU A 328 7.49 20.12 -4.51
N LEU A 329 8.08 19.30 -3.63
CA LEU A 329 8.40 17.90 -3.92
C LEU A 329 7.14 17.03 -3.93
N ILE A 330 6.22 17.21 -2.98
CA ILE A 330 4.91 16.51 -2.98
C ILE A 330 4.12 16.86 -4.25
N LEU A 331 4.07 18.14 -4.64
CA LEU A 331 3.38 18.56 -5.88
C LEU A 331 4.03 17.96 -7.12
N ARG A 332 5.37 17.90 -7.19
CA ARG A 332 6.10 17.24 -8.29
C ARG A 332 5.76 15.74 -8.37
N PHE A 333 5.80 15.02 -7.25
CA PHE A 333 5.41 13.60 -7.22
C PHE A 333 3.95 13.39 -7.62
N GLN A 334 3.02 14.23 -7.13
CA GLN A 334 1.61 14.15 -7.48
C GLN A 334 1.39 14.37 -8.99
N LYS A 335 2.06 15.39 -9.58
CA LYS A 335 2.01 15.69 -11.02
C LYS A 335 2.51 14.52 -11.86
N GLU A 336 3.68 13.97 -11.55
CA GLU A 336 4.30 12.87 -12.29
C GLU A 336 3.49 11.57 -12.19
N LEU A 337 3.07 11.18 -10.99
CA LEU A 337 2.24 9.98 -10.82
C LEU A 337 0.89 10.12 -11.50
N LYS A 338 0.23 11.29 -11.42
CA LYS A 338 -1.03 11.56 -12.12
C LYS A 338 -0.85 11.49 -13.64
N ALA A 339 0.23 12.05 -14.18
CA ALA A 339 0.51 11.99 -15.61
C ALA A 339 0.65 10.55 -16.12
N ILE A 340 1.37 9.70 -15.37
CA ILE A 340 1.52 8.27 -15.67
C ILE A 340 0.18 7.53 -15.58
N GLN A 341 -0.55 7.71 -14.48
CA GLN A 341 -1.76 6.94 -14.18
C GLN A 341 -2.93 7.25 -15.12
N TYR A 342 -3.14 8.53 -15.44
CA TYR A 342 -4.20 8.98 -16.34
C TYR A 342 -3.80 8.95 -17.82
N GLY A 343 -2.59 8.47 -18.15
CA GLY A 343 -2.13 8.28 -19.53
C GLY A 343 -1.62 9.54 -20.24
N ALA A 344 -1.47 10.67 -19.55
CA ALA A 344 -0.85 11.88 -20.12
C ALA A 344 0.67 11.74 -20.34
N LYS A 345 1.30 10.76 -19.68
CA LYS A 345 2.69 10.32 -19.89
C LYS A 345 2.72 8.80 -20.04
N ALA A 346 3.09 8.30 -21.21
CA ALA A 346 3.26 6.87 -21.44
C ALA A 346 4.41 6.33 -20.55
N HIS A 347 4.21 5.18 -19.90
CA HIS A 347 5.19 4.61 -18.97
C HIS A 347 4.98 3.11 -18.76
N GLU A 348 6.08 2.36 -18.53
CA GLU A 348 6.06 0.92 -18.17
C GLU A 348 5.26 0.59 -16.88
N TRP A 349 4.85 1.60 -16.12
CA TRP A 349 4.14 1.44 -14.84
C TRP A 349 2.62 1.40 -15.00
N ALA A 350 2.09 1.79 -16.17
CA ALA A 350 0.66 1.83 -16.43
C ALA A 350 0.27 0.67 -17.37
N LEU A 351 -0.27 -0.40 -16.80
CA LEU A 351 -0.81 -1.53 -17.56
C LEU A 351 -2.21 -1.16 -18.06
N GLN A 352 -2.41 -1.09 -19.38
CA GLN A 352 -3.75 -0.92 -19.96
C GLN A 352 -4.59 -2.19 -19.70
N VAL A 353 -5.86 -1.98 -19.34
CA VAL A 353 -6.88 -3.02 -19.09
C VAL A 353 -7.65 -3.34 -20.36
#